data_AF-A0AAN7GWM2-F1
#
_entry.id   AF-A0AAN7GWM2-F1
#
_cell.length_a   1.000
_cell.length_b   1.000
_cell.length_c   1.000
_cell.angle_alpha   90.00
_cell.angle_beta   90.00
_cell.angle_gamma   90.00
#
_symmetry.space_group_name_H-M   'P 1'
#
loop_
_entity.id
_entity.type
_entity.pdbx_description
1 polymer ?
#
loop_
_entity_poly.entity_id
_entity_poly.type
_entity_poly.pdbx_seq_one_letter_code
_entity_poly.pdbx_strand_id
1 'polypeptide(L)'
;MQTTPEIVKRWSNEVQEAVQSRAALVQFHALALLHQIRQNDKLAVSKLVITLTKGNVRSPLAQCLLIRYTNQVICESAGNAQTGIGHFMTYLESCLWNKSEMVIFEAARVITELNGVTSRELIPAITVL
;
A
#
# COMPACT_ATOMS: atom_id res chain seq x y z
N MET A 1 1.57 18.05 -23.62
CA MET A 1 0.37 17.19 -23.84
C MET A 1 -0.78 17.78 -23.04
N GLN A 2 -1.91 18.11 -23.67
CA GLN A 2 -3.12 18.50 -22.93
C GLN A 2 -3.67 17.25 -22.24
N THR A 3 -3.56 17.20 -20.92
CA THR A 3 -4.14 16.11 -20.12
C THR A 3 -5.56 16.50 -19.71
N THR A 4 -6.54 15.64 -19.96
CA THR A 4 -7.95 15.86 -19.59
C THR A 4 -8.31 14.98 -18.39
N PRO A 5 -7.94 15.35 -17.15
CA PRO A 5 -8.08 14.50 -15.96
C PRO A 5 -9.54 14.13 -15.65
N GLU A 6 -10.49 14.98 -16.04
CA GLU A 6 -11.92 14.76 -15.81
C GLU A 6 -12.46 13.52 -16.54
N ILE A 7 -11.91 13.18 -17.71
CA ILE A 7 -12.32 11.96 -18.42
C ILE A 7 -11.86 10.74 -17.62
N VAL A 8 -10.62 10.74 -17.12
CA VAL A 8 -10.06 9.62 -16.37
C VAL A 8 -10.81 9.39 -15.05
N LYS A 9 -11.21 10.46 -14.35
CA LYS A 9 -12.00 10.37 -13.11
C LYS A 9 -13.34 9.64 -13.30
N ARG A 10 -13.95 9.72 -14.49
CA ARG A 10 -15.21 9.02 -14.78
C ARG A 10 -15.08 7.50 -14.71
N TRP A 11 -13.89 6.98 -14.99
CA TRP A 11 -13.61 5.54 -14.94
C TRP A 11 -13.19 5.05 -13.54
N SER A 12 -13.23 5.91 -12.51
CA SER A 12 -12.73 5.54 -11.18
C SER A 12 -13.51 4.39 -10.56
N ASN A 13 -14.79 4.21 -10.90
CA ASN A 13 -15.62 3.13 -10.36
C ASN A 13 -15.24 1.78 -10.98
N GLU A 14 -15.09 1.74 -12.30
CA GLU A 14 -14.66 0.57 -13.08
C GLU A 14 -13.25 0.14 -12.68
N VAL A 15 -12.34 1.10 -12.50
CA VAL A 15 -10.99 0.80 -12.00
C VAL A 15 -11.05 0.26 -10.57
N GLN A 16 -11.93 0.80 -9.71
CA GLN A 16 -12.10 0.28 -8.35
C GLN A 16 -12.67 -1.14 -8.33
N GLU A 17 -13.59 -1.48 -9.23
CA GLU A 17 -14.05 -2.86 -9.41
C GLU A 17 -12.89 -3.76 -9.87
N ALA A 18 -12.08 -3.29 -10.81
CA ALA A 18 -10.93 -4.04 -11.32
C ALA A 18 -9.85 -4.33 -10.25
N VAL A 19 -9.74 -3.51 -9.20
CA VAL A 19 -8.87 -3.81 -8.03
C VAL A 19 -9.31 -5.09 -7.30
N GLN A 20 -10.59 -5.45 -7.36
CA GLN A 20 -11.14 -6.68 -6.80
C GLN A 20 -11.05 -7.89 -7.74
N SER A 21 -10.45 -7.71 -8.93
CA SER A 21 -10.30 -8.78 -9.91
C SER A 21 -9.54 -9.97 -9.34
N ARG A 22 -9.95 -11.18 -9.76
CA ARG A 22 -9.24 -12.43 -9.42
C ARG A 22 -7.93 -12.58 -10.20
N ALA A 23 -7.78 -11.88 -11.32
CA ALA A 23 -6.58 -11.93 -12.13
C ALA A 23 -5.49 -11.03 -11.52
N ALA A 24 -4.34 -11.63 -11.17
CA ALA A 24 -3.29 -10.98 -10.40
C ALA A 24 -2.73 -9.70 -11.06
N LEU A 25 -2.52 -9.73 -12.38
CA LEU A 25 -2.03 -8.57 -13.13
C LEU A 25 -3.08 -7.48 -13.27
N VAL A 26 -4.37 -7.85 -13.43
CA VAL A 26 -5.46 -6.87 -13.48
C VAL A 26 -5.56 -6.14 -12.15
N GLN A 27 -5.54 -6.87 -11.03
CA GLN A 27 -5.54 -6.26 -9.69
C GLN A 27 -4.34 -5.32 -9.49
N PHE A 28 -3.13 -5.73 -9.90
CA PHE A 28 -1.93 -4.91 -9.80
C PHE A 28 -2.02 -3.60 -10.59
N HIS A 29 -2.37 -3.69 -11.88
CA HIS A 29 -2.48 -2.51 -12.73
C HIS A 29 -3.65 -1.62 -12.34
N ALA A 30 -4.79 -2.19 -11.94
CA ALA A 30 -5.92 -1.42 -11.44
C ALA A 30 -5.58 -0.66 -10.16
N LEU A 31 -4.81 -1.27 -9.24
CA LEU A 31 -4.33 -0.59 -8.04
C LEU A 31 -3.42 0.60 -8.39
N ALA A 32 -2.43 0.38 -9.27
CA ALA A 32 -1.52 1.43 -9.71
C ALA A 32 -2.27 2.60 -10.36
N LEU A 33 -3.21 2.29 -11.27
CA LEU A 33 -4.02 3.28 -11.95
C LEU A 33 -4.94 4.04 -10.97
N LEU A 34 -5.61 3.33 -10.05
CA LEU A 34 -6.49 3.97 -9.07
C LEU A 34 -5.73 4.90 -8.14
N HIS A 35 -4.53 4.51 -7.72
CA HIS A 35 -3.64 5.37 -6.96
C HIS A 35 -3.27 6.63 -7.76
N GLN A 36 -2.88 6.49 -9.02
CA GLN A 36 -2.54 7.62 -9.89
C GLN A 36 -3.72 8.57 -10.12
N ILE A 37 -4.95 8.05 -10.27
CA ILE A 37 -6.17 8.86 -10.38
C ILE A 37 -6.40 9.70 -9.11
N ARG A 38 -6.08 9.12 -7.94
CA ARG A 38 -6.30 9.73 -6.62
C ARG A 38 -5.11 10.49 -6.07
N GLN A 39 -3.95 10.49 -6.74
CA GLN A 39 -2.68 10.97 -6.19
C GLN A 39 -2.69 12.43 -5.66
N ASN A 40 -3.60 13.27 -6.18
CA ASN A 40 -3.75 14.67 -5.75
C ASN A 40 -4.73 14.84 -4.57
N ASP A 41 -5.44 13.79 -4.17
CA ASP A 41 -6.37 13.75 -3.04
C ASP A 41 -5.82 12.78 -1.98
N LYS A 42 -5.10 13.35 -1.00
CA LYS A 42 -4.47 12.60 0.09
C LYS A 42 -5.47 11.75 0.88
N LEU A 43 -6.70 12.25 1.10
CA LEU A 43 -7.70 11.50 1.86
C LEU A 43 -8.20 10.29 1.06
N ALA A 44 -8.38 10.44 -0.25
CA ALA A 44 -8.78 9.35 -1.13
C ALA A 44 -7.69 8.27 -1.23
N VAL A 45 -6.41 8.65 -1.25
CA VAL A 45 -5.26 7.73 -1.20
C VAL A 45 -5.23 6.99 0.14
N SER A 46 -5.29 7.70 1.27
CA SER A 46 -5.29 7.07 2.59
C SER A 46 -6.45 6.09 2.77
N LYS A 47 -7.66 6.45 2.32
CA LYS A 47 -8.82 5.53 2.34
C LYS A 47 -8.57 4.29 1.49
N LEU A 48 -8.03 4.43 0.28
CA LEU A 48 -7.69 3.31 -0.59
C LEU A 48 -6.73 2.33 0.11
N VAL A 49 -5.64 2.85 0.67
CA VAL A 49 -4.64 2.04 1.37
C VAL A 49 -5.25 1.35 2.58
N ILE A 50 -5.99 2.06 3.43
CA ILE A 50 -6.66 1.50 4.62
C ILE A 50 -7.64 0.38 4.24
N THR A 51 -8.40 0.54 3.16
CA THR A 51 -9.32 -0.49 2.69
C THR A 51 -8.57 -1.74 2.24
N LEU A 52 -7.47 -1.58 1.52
CA LEU A 52 -6.73 -2.71 0.95
C LEU A 52 -5.84 -3.42 1.97
N THR A 53 -5.31 -2.73 2.98
CA THR A 53 -4.53 -3.36 4.07
C THR A 53 -5.39 -4.24 4.96
N LYS A 54 -6.70 -3.95 5.05
CA LYS A 54 -7.70 -4.81 5.70
C LYS A 54 -8.25 -5.90 4.78
N GLY A 55 -8.09 -5.72 3.47
CA GLY A 55 -8.58 -6.64 2.45
C GLY A 55 -7.58 -7.75 2.12
N ASN A 56 -7.98 -8.64 1.22
CA ASN A 56 -7.10 -9.69 0.71
C ASN A 56 -6.61 -9.36 -0.69
N VAL A 57 -5.40 -8.81 -0.78
CA VAL A 57 -4.67 -8.60 -2.04
C VAL A 57 -3.91 -9.88 -2.37
N ARG A 58 -4.15 -10.46 -3.54
CA ARG A 58 -3.64 -11.79 -3.91
C ARG A 58 -2.35 -11.72 -4.72
N SER A 59 -2.22 -10.69 -5.54
CA SER A 59 -1.05 -10.50 -6.40
C SER A 59 0.15 -10.06 -5.56
N PRO A 60 1.29 -10.78 -5.58
CA PRO A 60 2.50 -10.35 -4.87
C PRO A 60 2.98 -8.97 -5.32
N LEU A 61 2.84 -8.64 -6.61
CA LEU A 61 3.16 -7.31 -7.15
C LEU A 61 2.24 -6.23 -6.57
N ALA A 62 0.95 -6.53 -6.44
CA ALA A 62 -0.01 -5.60 -5.84
C ALA A 62 0.23 -5.44 -4.33
N GLN A 63 0.64 -6.50 -3.63
CA GLN A 63 1.04 -6.42 -2.23
C GLN A 63 2.30 -5.55 -2.06
N CYS A 64 3.34 -5.74 -2.90
CA CYS A 64 4.53 -4.88 -2.88
C CYS A 64 4.18 -3.42 -3.15
N LEU A 65 3.30 -3.17 -4.11
CA LEU A 65 2.84 -1.82 -4.42
C LEU A 65 2.05 -1.20 -3.26
N LEU A 66 1.18 -1.98 -2.62
CA LEU A 66 0.43 -1.56 -1.44
C LEU A 66 1.35 -1.23 -0.27
N ILE A 67 2.39 -2.04 -0.02
CA ILE A 67 3.43 -1.78 0.99
C ILE A 67 4.09 -0.41 0.75
N ARG A 68 4.46 -0.08 -0.51
CA ARG A 68 5.05 1.22 -0.86
C ARG A 68 4.06 2.38 -0.61
N TYR A 69 2.79 2.21 -0.97
CA TYR A 69 1.77 3.23 -0.71
C TYR A 69 1.47 3.38 0.78
N THR A 70 1.54 2.30 1.55
CA THR A 70 1.47 2.34 3.02
C THR A 70 2.60 3.18 3.59
N ASN A 71 3.85 2.98 3.15
CA ASN A 71 4.98 3.81 3.56
C ASN A 71 4.74 5.29 3.25
N GLN A 72 4.32 5.59 2.01
CA GLN A 72 4.00 6.95 1.59
C GLN A 72 2.96 7.61 2.50
N VAL A 73 1.85 6.92 2.80
CA VAL A 73 0.78 7.44 3.68
C VAL A 73 1.30 7.66 5.10
N ILE A 74 2.16 6.79 5.63
CA ILE A 74 2.77 6.97 6.96
C ILE A 74 3.64 8.22 6.98
N CYS A 75 4.53 8.39 6.00
CA CYS A 75 5.43 9.54 5.92
C CYS A 75 4.67 10.85 5.76
N GLU A 76 3.60 10.88 4.94
CA GLU A 76 2.77 12.07 4.77
C GLU A 76 1.93 12.41 6.01
N SER A 77 1.60 11.41 6.83
CA SER A 77 0.79 11.57 8.05
C SER A 77 1.61 11.95 9.29
N ALA A 78 2.94 11.90 9.23
CA ALA A 78 3.83 12.14 10.37
C ALA A 78 3.68 13.54 11.03
N GLY A 79 3.05 14.51 10.35
CA GLY A 79 2.70 15.83 10.92
C GLY A 79 1.38 15.88 11.69
N ASN A 80 0.51 14.87 11.55
CA ASN A 80 -0.80 14.78 12.20
C ASN A 80 -0.84 13.55 13.11
N ALA A 81 -0.62 13.79 14.40
CA ALA A 81 -0.64 12.86 15.53
C ALA A 81 -1.25 11.45 15.30
N GLN A 82 -0.38 10.44 15.42
CA GLN A 82 -0.53 9.08 15.98
C GLN A 82 -1.72 8.16 15.61
N THR A 83 -2.76 8.63 14.94
CA THR A 83 -3.98 7.85 14.68
C THR A 83 -3.89 7.15 13.33
N GLY A 84 -3.03 6.13 13.25
CA GLY A 84 -3.05 5.23 12.10
C GLY A 84 -1.81 4.36 11.91
N ILE A 85 -0.68 4.73 12.49
CA ILE A 85 0.59 4.00 12.28
C ILE A 85 0.46 2.55 12.75
N GLY A 86 -0.21 2.29 13.89
CA GLY A 86 -0.36 0.95 14.43
C GLY A 86 -1.02 -0.06 13.49
N HIS A 87 -2.08 0.34 12.77
CA HIS A 87 -2.75 -0.61 11.85
C HIS A 87 -1.92 -0.88 10.59
N PHE A 88 -1.15 0.11 10.12
CA PHE A 88 -0.22 -0.09 9.02
C PHE A 88 0.96 -0.96 9.44
N MET A 89 1.49 -0.79 10.66
CA MET A 89 2.54 -1.65 11.20
C MET A 89 2.06 -3.10 11.31
N THR A 90 0.85 -3.36 11.84
CA THR A 90 0.28 -4.72 11.86
C THR A 90 0.19 -5.34 10.46
N TYR A 91 -0.19 -4.54 9.45
CA TYR A 91 -0.20 -5.01 8.07
C TYR A 91 1.22 -5.34 7.56
N LEU A 92 2.20 -4.44 7.77
CA LEU A 92 3.58 -4.66 7.35
C LEU A 92 4.21 -5.88 8.03
N GLU A 93 3.98 -6.07 9.33
CA GLU A 93 4.40 -7.26 10.06
C GLU A 93 3.79 -8.54 9.49
N SER A 94 2.49 -8.51 9.12
CA SER A 94 1.86 -9.66 8.47
C SER A 94 2.50 -10.02 7.11
N CYS A 95 3.07 -9.03 6.42
CA CYS A 95 3.75 -9.24 5.15
C CYS A 95 5.11 -9.96 5.30
N LEU A 96 5.72 -9.94 6.49
CA LEU A 96 6.96 -10.67 6.78
C LEU A 96 6.77 -12.19 6.80
N TRP A 97 5.53 -12.66 6.91
CA TRP A 97 5.17 -14.09 6.91
C TRP A 97 4.51 -14.53 5.60
N ASN A 98 4.65 -13.73 4.54
CA ASN A 98 4.07 -14.03 3.24
C ASN A 98 4.82 -15.19 2.56
N LYS A 99 4.14 -15.91 1.64
CA LYS A 99 4.77 -16.99 0.86
C LYS A 99 5.71 -16.47 -0.23
N SER A 100 5.55 -15.21 -0.64
CA SER A 100 6.36 -14.57 -1.66
C SER A 100 7.54 -13.84 -1.03
N GLU A 101 8.76 -14.29 -1.35
CA GLU A 101 10.01 -13.64 -0.90
C GLU A 101 10.07 -12.16 -1.29
N MET A 102 9.54 -11.80 -2.47
CA MET A 102 9.48 -10.41 -2.91
C MET A 102 8.66 -9.52 -1.96
N VAL A 103 7.56 -10.06 -1.42
CA VAL A 103 6.68 -9.34 -0.48
C VAL A 103 7.34 -9.23 0.89
N ILE A 104 7.99 -10.30 1.34
CA ILE A 104 8.76 -10.32 2.59
C ILE A 104 9.86 -9.26 2.53
N PHE A 105 10.67 -9.27 1.46
CA PHE A 105 11.77 -8.34 1.27
C PHE A 105 11.31 -6.88 1.21
N GLU A 106 10.26 -6.59 0.44
CA GLU A 106 9.71 -5.23 0.35
C GLU A 106 9.18 -4.74 1.71
N ALA A 107 8.51 -5.61 2.47
CA ALA A 107 8.02 -5.29 3.81
C ALA A 107 9.16 -5.03 4.80
N ALA A 108 10.18 -5.90 4.81
CA ALA A 108 11.35 -5.74 5.66
C ALA A 108 12.08 -4.42 5.37
N ARG A 109 12.32 -4.12 4.08
CA ARG A 109 12.92 -2.85 3.64
C ARG A 109 12.13 -1.64 4.18
N VAL A 110 10.81 -1.62 3.97
CA VAL A 110 9.97 -0.52 4.44
C VAL A 110 9.99 -0.38 5.96
N ILE A 111 9.88 -1.47 6.72
CA ILE A 111 9.94 -1.43 8.19
C ILE A 111 11.27 -0.83 8.66
N THR A 112 12.40 -1.19 8.02
CA THR A 112 13.71 -0.64 8.38
C THR A 112 13.90 0.84 8.02
N GLU A 113 13.12 1.37 7.07
CA GLU A 113 13.17 2.78 6.64
C GLU A 113 12.27 3.70 7.48
N LEU A 114 11.32 3.16 8.25
CA LEU A 114 10.37 3.93 9.05
C LEU A 114 11.05 4.57 10.29
N ASN A 115 10.78 5.84 10.53
CA ASN A 115 11.27 6.56 11.71
C ASN A 115 10.46 6.19 12.96
N GLY A 116 11.13 5.92 14.08
CA GLY A 116 10.48 5.65 15.36
C GLY A 116 10.00 4.21 15.57
N VAL A 117 10.48 3.27 14.74
CA VAL A 117 10.23 1.83 14.91
C VAL A 117 10.97 1.31 16.14
N THR A 118 10.29 0.51 16.95
CA THR A 118 10.86 -0.09 18.15
C THR A 118 11.80 -1.26 17.80
N SER A 119 12.78 -1.57 18.66
CA SER A 119 13.66 -2.73 18.47
C SER A 119 12.88 -4.04 18.31
N ARG A 120 11.69 -4.14 18.90
CA ARG A 120 10.81 -5.32 18.79
C ARG A 120 10.25 -5.50 17.37
N GLU A 121 9.89 -4.42 16.70
CA GLU A 121 9.35 -4.43 15.33
C GLU A 121 10.49 -4.63 14.30
N LEU A 122 11.71 -4.21 14.63
CA LEU A 122 12.90 -4.37 13.77
C LEU A 122 13.43 -5.80 13.71
N ILE A 123 13.40 -6.56 14.82
CA ILE A 123 14.00 -7.90 14.89
C ILE A 123 13.43 -8.86 13.81
N PRO A 124 12.10 -9.00 13.63
CA PRO A 124 11.54 -9.86 12.60
C PRO A 124 11.94 -9.42 11.19
N ALA A 125 11.96 -8.11 10.92
CA ALA A 125 12.35 -7.57 9.62
C ALA A 125 13.82 -7.85 9.29
N ILE A 126 14.73 -7.74 10.26
CA ILE A 126 16.15 -8.05 10.07
C ILE A 126 16.39 -9.55 9.89
N THR A 127 15.62 -10.39 10.58
CA THR A 127 15.80 -11.85 10.55
C THR A 127 15.47 -12.47 9.18
N VAL A 128 14.61 -11.80 8.40
CA VAL A 128 14.16 -12.29 7.08
C VAL A 128 14.96 -11.71 5.90
N LEU A 129 15.90 -10.79 6.15
CA LEU A 129 16.82 -10.21 5.16
C LEU A 129 18.11 -11.04 5.08
#